data_AF-A0A6C0IFZ1-F1
#
_entry.id   AF-A0A6C0IFZ1-F1
#
_cell.length_a   1.000
_cell.length_b   1.000
_cell.length_c   1.000
_cell.angle_alpha   90.00
_cell.angle_beta   90.00
_cell.angle_gamma   90.00
#
_symmetry.space_group_name_H-M   'P 1'
#
loop_
_entity.id
_entity.type
_entity.pdbx_description
1 polymer ?
#
loop_
_entity_poly.entity_id
_entity_poly.type
_entity_poly.pdbx_seq_one_letter_code
_entity_poly.pdbx_strand_id
1 'polypeptide(L)'
;MYTRNFYYINDVKAALQYSIHNKSNKSNKSNKLVKESVYWAKELLDCNESLTLQQIFFYSWFYSIGLGNLNILLDIHKPSLETTYALASIQERNNTLPYILLNGSLEKTYKMKKTLYKLSKDMTHSNPKIDNWFRATLYGKYLESWQHSIELWKDISFQEIIEQVIYIKFDNPSFIISVIEAISKLDYILLLYRQITIIGILCMDDLTVEKGIKPLEKMDSNMNIYIECWKSTYGSRKGRAYSIPKECLYGKTTRGLMTVEETNLPEIYNSDKLIEEQTIHNEIVNIFGSFKAFKEDAHKYDEFCNQYFYDDIPDEWSLEEQEKSHGKGILMIGEKPSFEKFFSIWVNKDSECFISHKESIVKEYIQKYPSTTFDFELELIKKYDTSKFDMKSIQESIENI
;
A
#
# COMPACT_ATOMS: atom_id res chain seq x y z
N MET A 1 -11.51 14.97 7.23
CA MET A 1 -12.09 13.70 7.71
C MET A 1 -11.19 13.10 8.77
N TYR A 2 -11.77 12.77 9.92
CA TYR A 2 -11.09 12.21 11.07
C TYR A 2 -11.60 10.81 11.38
N THR A 3 -10.76 10.00 12.04
CA THR A 3 -11.22 8.75 12.64
C THR A 3 -12.06 9.01 13.88
N ARG A 4 -12.75 7.98 14.35
CA ARG A 4 -13.56 8.03 15.58
C ARG A 4 -12.74 8.37 16.82
N ASN A 5 -11.44 8.05 16.85
CA ASN A 5 -10.51 8.49 17.90
C ASN A 5 -9.79 9.81 17.57
N PHE A 6 -10.32 10.63 16.66
CA PHE A 6 -9.80 11.96 16.31
C PHE A 6 -8.38 11.96 15.72
N TYR A 7 -8.02 10.89 15.00
CA TYR A 7 -6.83 10.90 14.15
C TYR A 7 -7.16 11.47 12.77
N TYR A 8 -6.24 12.23 12.20
CA TYR A 8 -6.40 12.63 10.80
C TYR A 8 -6.31 11.41 9.90
N ILE A 9 -7.28 11.20 9.00
CA ILE A 9 -7.39 9.93 8.28
C ILE A 9 -6.13 9.62 7.45
N ASN A 10 -5.51 10.62 6.82
CA ASN A 10 -4.31 10.43 6.01
C ASN A 10 -3.09 10.05 6.86
N ASP A 11 -3.02 10.54 8.10
CA ASP A 11 -1.97 10.15 9.06
C ASP A 11 -2.14 8.68 9.47
N VAL A 12 -3.38 8.21 9.69
CA VAL A 12 -3.68 6.81 9.99
C VAL A 12 -3.33 5.90 8.81
N LYS A 13 -3.68 6.29 7.57
CA LYS A 13 -3.30 5.55 6.36
C LYS A 13 -1.78 5.37 6.29
N ALA A 14 -1.03 6.43 6.57
CA ALA A 14 0.42 6.42 6.55
C ALA A 14 1.02 5.59 7.70
N ALA A 15 0.46 5.67 8.91
CA ALA A 15 0.88 4.89 10.07
C ALA A 15 0.62 3.39 9.89
N LEU A 16 -0.53 3.01 9.31
CA LEU A 16 -0.82 1.63 8.94
C LEU A 16 0.24 1.09 7.96
N GLN A 17 0.45 1.78 6.85
CA GLN A 17 1.45 1.35 5.87
C GLN A 17 2.86 1.27 6.48
N TYR A 18 3.23 2.23 7.32
CA TYR A 18 4.52 2.28 7.97
C TYR A 18 4.73 1.13 8.97
N SER A 19 3.71 0.79 9.76
CA SER A 19 3.78 -0.31 10.73
C SER A 19 3.88 -1.67 10.05
N ILE A 20 3.22 -1.86 8.90
CA ILE A 20 3.40 -3.06 8.05
C ILE A 20 4.80 -3.10 7.43
N HIS A 21 5.33 -1.94 7.03
CA HIS A 21 6.60 -1.81 6.33
C HIS A 21 7.82 -2.05 7.22
N ASN A 22 7.84 -1.41 8.40
CA ASN A 22 9.04 -1.28 9.21
C ASN A 22 9.19 -2.41 10.22
N LYS A 23 9.49 -3.63 9.76
CA LYS A 23 9.93 -4.67 10.70
C LYS A 23 11.33 -4.39 11.21
N SER A 24 11.45 -4.32 12.53
CA SER A 24 12.75 -4.39 13.19
C SER A 24 13.12 -5.86 13.40
N ASN A 25 14.34 -6.24 13.03
CA ASN A 25 14.92 -7.57 13.30
C ASN A 25 14.98 -7.94 14.80
N LYS A 26 14.57 -7.03 15.71
CA LYS A 26 14.43 -7.32 17.14
C LYS A 26 13.03 -7.91 17.39
N SER A 27 12.97 -9.19 17.75
CA SER A 27 11.75 -9.98 18.00
C SER A 27 10.65 -9.22 18.77
N ASN A 28 11.00 -8.54 19.87
CA ASN A 28 10.03 -7.80 20.68
C ASN A 28 9.41 -6.58 19.97
N LYS A 29 10.15 -5.93 19.07
CA LYS A 29 9.65 -4.76 18.33
C LYS A 29 8.73 -5.18 17.18
N SER A 30 8.91 -6.38 16.61
CA SER A 30 8.02 -6.94 15.58
C SER A 30 6.59 -7.09 16.10
N ASN A 31 6.40 -7.66 17.30
CA ASN A 31 5.05 -7.87 17.85
C ASN A 31 4.32 -6.56 18.16
N LYS A 32 5.05 -5.51 18.56
CA LYS A 32 4.46 -4.19 18.77
C LYS A 32 3.88 -3.63 17.46
N LEU A 33 4.63 -3.72 16.37
CA LEU A 33 4.23 -3.14 15.09
C LEU A 33 3.09 -3.92 14.43
N VAL A 34 3.03 -5.24 14.59
CA VAL A 34 1.86 -6.03 14.15
C VAL A 34 0.59 -5.58 14.88
N LYS A 35 0.66 -5.43 16.21
CA LYS A 35 -0.47 -4.91 17.02
C LYS A 35 -0.88 -3.51 16.58
N GLU A 36 0.10 -2.66 16.34
CA GLU A 36 -0.12 -1.29 15.88
C GLU A 36 -0.76 -1.25 14.47
N SER A 37 -0.35 -2.11 13.54
CA SER A 37 -1.00 -2.25 12.24
C SER A 37 -2.46 -2.66 12.37
N VAL A 38 -2.77 -3.65 13.21
CA VAL A 38 -4.17 -4.08 13.45
C VAL A 38 -5.00 -2.95 14.04
N TYR A 39 -4.43 -2.16 14.96
CA TYR A 39 -5.10 -0.98 15.51
C TYR A 39 -5.41 0.06 14.43
N TRP A 40 -4.43 0.42 13.58
CA TRP A 40 -4.67 1.40 12.51
C TRP A 40 -5.66 0.90 11.46
N ALA A 41 -5.67 -0.39 11.13
CA ALA A 41 -6.67 -0.95 10.23
C ALA A 41 -8.07 -0.92 10.85
N LYS A 42 -8.19 -1.17 12.16
CA LYS A 42 -9.46 -1.02 12.89
C LYS A 42 -9.99 0.41 12.78
N GLU A 43 -9.15 1.42 12.99
CA GLU A 43 -9.54 2.83 12.84
C GLU A 43 -10.11 3.14 11.44
N LEU A 44 -9.54 2.56 10.39
CA LEU A 44 -10.03 2.72 9.02
C LEU A 44 -11.35 1.95 8.80
N LEU A 45 -11.45 0.70 9.27
CA LEU A 45 -12.66 -0.11 9.14
C LEU A 45 -13.87 0.52 9.87
N ASP A 46 -13.67 1.08 11.06
CA ASP A 46 -14.70 1.79 11.82
C ASP A 46 -15.16 3.09 11.09
N CYS A 47 -14.36 3.59 10.15
CA CYS A 47 -14.68 4.71 9.28
C CYS A 47 -15.24 4.28 7.91
N ASN A 48 -15.53 3.00 7.70
CA ASN A 48 -15.96 2.43 6.42
C ASN A 48 -14.96 2.65 5.27
N GLU A 49 -13.67 2.78 5.58
CA GLU A 49 -12.59 3.00 4.62
C GLU A 49 -12.05 1.69 4.02
N SER A 50 -12.93 0.73 3.74
CA SER A 50 -12.54 -0.61 3.25
C SER A 50 -11.74 -0.53 1.95
N LEU A 51 -12.16 0.27 0.96
CA LEU A 51 -11.45 0.43 -0.31
C LEU A 51 -10.04 1.01 -0.12
N THR A 52 -9.92 2.05 0.70
CA THR A 52 -8.64 2.64 1.10
C THR A 52 -7.74 1.58 1.77
N LEU A 53 -8.31 0.71 2.60
CA LEU A 53 -7.56 -0.36 3.26
C LEU A 53 -7.01 -1.36 2.24
N GLN A 54 -7.78 -1.73 1.21
CA GLN A 54 -7.29 -2.60 0.14
C GLN A 54 -6.13 -1.94 -0.65
N GLN A 55 -6.23 -0.63 -0.92
CA GLN A 55 -5.14 0.15 -1.53
C GLN A 55 -3.88 0.10 -0.67
N ILE A 56 -4.00 0.35 0.63
CA ILE A 56 -2.87 0.30 1.56
C ILE A 56 -2.27 -1.10 1.61
N PHE A 57 -3.07 -2.17 1.61
CA PHE A 57 -2.54 -3.53 1.60
C PHE A 57 -1.75 -3.80 0.33
N PHE A 58 -2.27 -3.43 -0.84
CA PHE A 58 -1.57 -3.58 -2.09
C PHE A 58 -0.27 -2.77 -2.11
N TYR A 59 -0.28 -1.49 -1.70
CA TYR A 59 0.94 -0.68 -1.68
C TYR A 59 1.95 -1.15 -0.63
N SER A 60 1.49 -1.58 0.55
CA SER A 60 2.36 -2.15 1.58
C SER A 60 3.01 -3.43 1.09
N TRP A 61 2.23 -4.27 0.39
CA TRP A 61 2.74 -5.44 -0.29
C TRP A 61 3.77 -5.03 -1.34
N PHE A 62 3.39 -4.25 -2.36
CA PHE A 62 4.24 -3.87 -3.48
C PHE A 62 5.58 -3.27 -3.05
N TYR A 63 5.57 -2.34 -2.08
CA TYR A 63 6.76 -1.60 -1.68
C TYR A 63 7.64 -2.32 -0.64
N SER A 64 7.12 -3.33 0.06
CA SER A 64 7.84 -3.98 1.18
C SER A 64 7.93 -5.49 1.03
N ILE A 65 6.80 -6.16 0.88
CA ILE A 65 6.69 -7.62 0.91
C ILE A 65 6.98 -8.20 -0.48
N GLY A 66 6.32 -7.63 -1.49
CA GLY A 66 6.37 -8.00 -2.88
C GLY A 66 6.32 -9.50 -3.09
N LEU A 67 7.22 -9.99 -3.93
CA LEU A 67 7.27 -11.40 -4.33
C LEU A 67 7.61 -12.38 -3.16
N GLY A 68 7.85 -11.87 -1.95
CA GLY A 68 8.11 -12.68 -0.76
C GLY A 68 6.89 -13.44 -0.23
N ASN A 69 5.67 -13.00 -0.55
CA ASN A 69 4.44 -13.73 -0.25
C ASN A 69 3.33 -13.35 -1.25
N LEU A 70 2.91 -14.28 -2.09
CA LEU A 70 1.85 -14.08 -3.10
C LEU A 70 0.46 -14.37 -2.55
N ASN A 71 0.33 -15.22 -1.53
CA ASN A 71 -0.98 -15.61 -0.98
C ASN A 71 -1.79 -14.40 -0.52
N ILE A 72 -1.14 -13.37 0.02
CA ILE A 72 -1.85 -12.18 0.48
C ILE A 72 -2.60 -11.46 -0.64
N LEU A 73 -2.13 -11.53 -1.90
CA LEU A 73 -2.81 -10.93 -3.04
C LEU A 73 -4.19 -11.55 -3.30
N LEU A 74 -4.38 -12.82 -2.92
CA LEU A 74 -5.69 -13.49 -3.00
C LEU A 74 -6.68 -12.91 -1.98
N ASP A 75 -6.21 -12.36 -0.86
CA ASP A 75 -7.05 -11.86 0.24
C ASP A 75 -7.17 -10.34 0.29
N ILE A 76 -6.41 -9.57 -0.51
CA ILE A 76 -6.44 -8.09 -0.50
C ILE A 76 -7.85 -7.52 -0.72
N HIS A 77 -8.68 -8.18 -1.52
CA HIS A 77 -10.06 -7.75 -1.79
C HIS A 77 -11.02 -7.93 -0.61
N LYS A 78 -10.60 -8.64 0.45
CA LYS A 78 -11.33 -8.86 1.70
C LYS A 78 -10.56 -8.21 2.85
N PRO A 79 -10.57 -6.86 2.93
CA PRO A 79 -9.82 -6.18 3.96
C PRO A 79 -10.43 -6.47 5.33
N SER A 80 -9.64 -7.06 6.24
CA SER A 80 -10.05 -7.36 7.61
C SER A 80 -8.88 -7.19 8.58
N LEU A 81 -9.16 -7.29 9.88
CA LEU A 81 -8.12 -7.30 10.91
C LEU A 81 -7.21 -8.52 10.80
N GLU A 82 -7.76 -9.67 10.42
CA GLU A 82 -7.02 -10.91 10.14
C GLU A 82 -6.08 -10.73 8.95
N THR A 83 -6.57 -10.17 7.83
CA THR A 83 -5.74 -9.87 6.65
C THR A 83 -4.65 -8.87 7.01
N THR A 84 -4.95 -7.87 7.85
CA THR A 84 -3.95 -6.91 8.36
C THR A 84 -2.88 -7.60 9.18
N TYR A 85 -3.29 -8.45 10.13
CA TYR A 85 -2.39 -9.22 10.99
C TYR A 85 -1.47 -10.10 10.13
N ALA A 86 -2.04 -10.85 9.20
CA ALA A 86 -1.30 -11.72 8.28
C ALA A 86 -0.26 -10.92 7.48
N LEU A 87 -0.70 -9.83 6.85
CA LEU A 87 0.16 -8.94 6.06
C LEU A 87 1.32 -8.37 6.90
N ALA A 88 1.01 -7.85 8.09
CA ALA A 88 2.02 -7.31 9.01
C ALA A 88 2.95 -8.40 9.56
N SER A 89 2.51 -9.66 9.62
CA SER A 89 3.27 -10.78 10.18
C SER A 89 4.24 -11.44 9.19
N ILE A 90 4.11 -11.18 7.89
CA ILE A 90 5.06 -11.68 6.87
C ILE A 90 6.49 -11.19 7.14
N GLN A 91 7.46 -12.11 7.16
CA GLN A 91 8.88 -11.84 7.42
C GLN A 91 9.67 -11.75 6.12
N GLU A 92 9.32 -12.56 5.13
CA GLU A 92 9.93 -12.56 3.82
C GLU A 92 9.58 -11.29 3.06
N ARG A 93 10.59 -10.49 2.72
CA ARG A 93 10.45 -9.22 2.03
C ARG A 93 11.21 -9.24 0.71
N ASN A 94 10.56 -8.83 -0.37
CA ASN A 94 11.13 -8.70 -1.70
C ASN A 94 10.66 -7.37 -2.32
N ASN A 95 11.58 -6.41 -2.37
CA ASN A 95 11.31 -5.05 -2.83
C ASN A 95 11.54 -4.85 -4.34
N THR A 96 11.61 -5.92 -5.13
CA THR A 96 11.97 -5.88 -6.56
C THR A 96 11.07 -4.94 -7.36
N LEU A 97 9.77 -4.97 -7.12
CA LEU A 97 8.78 -4.27 -7.94
C LEU A 97 8.96 -2.74 -7.96
N PRO A 98 9.20 -2.05 -6.83
CA PRO A 98 9.57 -0.63 -6.82
C PRO A 98 10.79 -0.28 -7.67
N TYR A 99 11.81 -1.15 -7.72
CA TYR A 99 12.99 -0.91 -8.55
C TYR A 99 12.71 -1.16 -10.04
N ILE A 100 11.84 -2.12 -10.37
CA ILE A 100 11.36 -2.30 -11.76
C ILE A 100 10.62 -1.04 -12.20
N LEU A 101 9.71 -0.53 -11.37
CA LEU A 101 8.96 0.71 -11.64
C LEU A 101 9.91 1.89 -11.89
N LEU A 102 10.85 2.11 -10.97
CA LEU A 102 11.81 3.20 -11.05
C LEU A 102 12.73 3.08 -12.27
N ASN A 103 13.24 1.89 -12.56
CA ASN A 103 14.07 1.68 -13.74
C ASN A 103 13.27 1.80 -15.04
N GLY A 104 11.99 1.42 -15.05
CA GLY A 104 11.07 1.67 -16.15
C GLY A 104 11.01 3.15 -16.53
N SER A 105 10.93 4.05 -15.55
CA SER A 105 10.96 5.50 -15.83
C SER A 105 12.27 5.99 -16.46
N LEU A 106 13.40 5.32 -16.22
CA LEU A 106 14.71 5.79 -16.69
C LEU A 106 14.94 5.62 -18.20
N GLU A 107 14.13 4.83 -18.92
CA GLU A 107 14.24 4.61 -20.38
C GLU A 107 15.60 4.06 -20.84
N LYS A 108 16.28 3.32 -19.96
CA LYS A 108 17.56 2.73 -20.33
C LYS A 108 17.35 1.74 -21.47
N THR A 109 18.02 1.93 -22.60
CA THR A 109 18.12 0.87 -23.61
C THR A 109 19.06 -0.21 -23.06
N TYR A 110 18.50 -1.29 -22.53
CA TYR A 110 19.32 -2.43 -22.14
C TYR A 110 19.87 -3.06 -23.42
N LYS A 111 21.18 -2.86 -23.66
CA LYS A 111 21.91 -3.66 -24.64
C LYS A 111 21.79 -5.10 -24.16
N MET A 112 20.96 -5.89 -24.84
CA MET A 112 20.77 -7.30 -24.52
C MET A 112 22.13 -7.95 -24.35
N LYS A 113 22.52 -8.27 -23.11
CA LYS A 113 23.51 -9.33 -22.92
C LYS A 113 22.83 -10.57 -23.50
N LYS A 114 23.30 -11.01 -24.67
CA LYS A 114 22.75 -12.11 -25.48
C LYS A 114 22.04 -13.10 -24.57
N THR A 115 20.71 -13.07 -24.57
CA THR A 115 19.89 -14.09 -23.93
C THR A 115 20.11 -15.34 -24.75
N LEU A 116 21.08 -16.16 -24.36
CA LEU A 116 21.50 -17.37 -25.09
C LEU A 116 20.48 -18.51 -24.97
N TYR A 117 19.21 -18.21 -24.69
CA TYR A 117 18.17 -19.24 -24.77
C TYR A 117 17.78 -19.48 -26.19
N LYS A 118 17.86 -20.74 -26.60
CA LYS A 118 17.18 -21.19 -27.78
C LYS A 118 15.81 -21.68 -27.35
N LEU A 119 14.77 -20.89 -27.63
CA LEU A 119 13.39 -21.38 -27.53
C LEU A 119 13.24 -22.61 -28.43
N SER A 120 12.43 -23.58 -28.00
CA SER A 120 12.00 -24.65 -28.89
C SER A 120 11.22 -24.04 -30.05
N LYS A 121 11.17 -24.73 -31.20
CA LYS A 121 10.44 -24.23 -32.38
C LYS A 121 8.97 -23.95 -32.07
N ASP A 122 8.38 -24.74 -31.17
CA ASP A 122 6.97 -24.60 -30.79
C ASP A 122 6.71 -23.39 -29.88
N MET A 123 7.77 -22.79 -29.31
CA MET A 123 7.70 -21.60 -28.47
C MET A 123 8.19 -20.34 -29.20
N THR A 124 8.59 -20.45 -30.48
CA THR A 124 8.98 -19.28 -31.27
C THR A 124 7.77 -18.58 -31.87
N HIS A 125 7.70 -17.27 -31.68
CA HIS A 125 6.63 -16.41 -32.16
C HIS A 125 7.09 -15.67 -33.41
N SER A 126 6.13 -15.37 -34.30
CA SER A 126 6.39 -14.57 -35.50
C SER A 126 6.84 -13.14 -35.16
N ASN A 127 6.38 -12.61 -34.03
CA ASN A 127 6.74 -11.27 -33.54
C ASN A 127 8.01 -11.33 -32.67
N PRO A 128 9.14 -10.72 -33.11
CA PRO A 128 10.39 -10.73 -32.36
C PRO A 128 10.30 -10.06 -30.97
N LYS A 129 9.35 -9.13 -30.77
CA LYS A 129 9.15 -8.47 -29.47
C LYS A 129 8.60 -9.45 -28.44
N ILE A 130 7.59 -10.24 -28.83
CA ILE A 130 7.05 -11.32 -28.00
C ILE A 130 8.16 -12.32 -27.68
N ASP A 131 8.93 -12.73 -28.69
CA ASP A 131 10.02 -13.70 -28.53
C ASP A 131 11.10 -13.23 -27.54
N ASN A 132 11.47 -11.94 -27.60
CA ASN A 132 12.41 -11.33 -26.66
C ASN A 132 11.83 -11.20 -25.25
N TRP A 133 10.57 -10.76 -25.13
CA TRP A 133 9.86 -10.69 -23.86
C TRP A 133 9.79 -12.07 -23.20
N PHE A 134 9.36 -13.08 -23.94
CA PHE A 134 9.18 -14.45 -23.47
C PHE A 134 10.50 -15.01 -22.92
N ARG A 135 11.61 -14.85 -23.66
CA ARG A 135 12.95 -15.22 -23.19
C ARG A 135 13.35 -14.43 -21.94
N ALA A 136 13.14 -13.12 -21.91
CA ALA A 136 13.49 -12.31 -20.73
C ALA A 136 12.74 -12.80 -19.48
N THR A 137 11.44 -13.08 -19.62
CA THR A 137 10.58 -13.56 -18.54
C THR A 137 11.00 -14.94 -18.02
N LEU A 138 11.26 -15.90 -18.91
CA LEU A 138 11.73 -17.24 -18.52
C LEU A 138 13.08 -17.18 -17.78
N TYR A 139 13.93 -16.21 -18.08
CA TYR A 139 15.23 -16.02 -17.42
C TYR A 139 15.18 -15.20 -16.12
N GLY A 140 14.00 -14.72 -15.72
CA GLY A 140 13.87 -13.80 -14.60
C GLY A 140 14.57 -12.46 -14.83
N LYS A 141 14.69 -12.01 -16.08
CA LYS A 141 15.18 -10.67 -16.42
C LYS A 141 14.06 -9.65 -16.28
N TYR A 142 13.75 -9.30 -15.03
CA TYR A 142 12.65 -8.42 -14.66
C TYR A 142 12.60 -7.10 -15.46
N LEU A 143 13.76 -6.47 -15.66
CA LEU A 143 13.86 -5.15 -16.28
C LEU A 143 13.64 -5.21 -17.79
N GLU A 144 14.30 -6.16 -18.46
CA GLU A 144 14.12 -6.40 -19.89
C GLU A 144 12.69 -6.89 -20.20
N SER A 145 12.14 -7.76 -19.36
CA SER A 145 10.75 -8.22 -19.48
C SER A 145 9.78 -7.04 -19.36
N TRP A 146 9.95 -6.17 -18.36
CA TRP A 146 9.12 -4.97 -18.25
C TRP A 146 9.19 -4.09 -19.50
N GLN A 147 10.40 -3.78 -19.98
CA GLN A 147 10.60 -2.93 -21.15
C GLN A 147 9.97 -3.49 -22.43
N HIS A 148 10.09 -4.80 -22.66
CA HIS A 148 9.48 -5.43 -23.83
C HIS A 148 7.96 -5.57 -23.71
N SER A 149 7.41 -5.58 -22.48
CA SER A 149 5.97 -5.71 -22.26
C SER A 149 5.16 -4.45 -22.56
N ILE A 150 5.77 -3.25 -22.47
CA ILE A 150 5.05 -1.95 -22.51
C ILE A 150 4.09 -1.85 -23.71
N GLU A 151 4.53 -2.26 -24.90
CA GLU A 151 3.70 -2.21 -26.10
C GLU A 151 2.79 -3.43 -26.27
N LEU A 152 3.17 -4.57 -25.66
CA LEU A 152 2.44 -5.83 -25.76
C LEU A 152 1.15 -5.81 -24.94
N TRP A 153 1.06 -4.99 -23.89
CA TRP A 153 -0.17 -4.80 -23.11
C TRP A 153 -1.37 -4.28 -23.92
N LYS A 154 -1.14 -3.77 -25.15
CA LYS A 154 -2.22 -3.32 -26.04
C LYS A 154 -2.76 -4.43 -26.94
N ASP A 155 -2.08 -5.57 -26.97
CA ASP A 155 -2.41 -6.72 -27.81
C ASP A 155 -3.18 -7.76 -26.98
N ILE A 156 -4.40 -8.09 -27.40
CA ILE A 156 -5.25 -9.11 -26.73
C ILE A 156 -4.54 -10.47 -26.68
N SER A 157 -3.77 -10.82 -27.71
CA SER A 157 -3.04 -12.10 -27.75
C SER A 157 -1.94 -12.19 -26.69
N PHE A 158 -1.53 -11.06 -26.11
CA PHE A 158 -0.50 -11.06 -25.07
C PHE A 158 -0.93 -11.82 -23.82
N GLN A 159 -2.23 -11.88 -23.54
CA GLN A 159 -2.76 -12.68 -22.44
C GLN A 159 -2.50 -14.18 -22.65
N GLU A 160 -2.77 -14.71 -23.85
CA GLU A 160 -2.52 -16.12 -24.18
C GLU A 160 -1.02 -16.46 -24.00
N ILE A 161 -0.15 -15.50 -24.33
CA ILE A 161 1.30 -15.66 -24.17
C ILE A 161 1.69 -15.65 -22.68
N ILE A 162 1.06 -14.81 -21.85
CA ILE A 162 1.25 -14.84 -20.39
C ILE A 162 0.86 -16.21 -19.83
N GLU A 163 -0.28 -16.75 -20.25
CA GLU A 163 -0.73 -18.08 -19.81
C GLU A 163 0.25 -19.18 -20.23
N GLN A 164 0.77 -19.15 -21.46
CA GLN A 164 1.81 -20.08 -21.90
C GLN A 164 3.05 -20.03 -21.01
N VAL A 165 3.53 -18.82 -20.65
CA VAL A 165 4.65 -18.67 -19.71
C VAL A 165 4.32 -19.34 -18.38
N ILE A 166 3.10 -19.16 -17.87
CA ILE A 166 2.70 -19.72 -16.58
C ILE A 166 2.78 -21.25 -16.60
N TYR A 167 2.21 -21.88 -17.62
CA TYR A 167 2.22 -23.35 -17.77
C TYR A 167 3.61 -23.94 -18.01
N ILE A 168 4.50 -23.18 -18.67
CA ILE A 168 5.86 -23.64 -18.94
C ILE A 168 6.74 -23.52 -17.68
N LYS A 169 6.51 -22.48 -16.87
CA LYS A 169 7.45 -22.07 -15.82
C LYS A 169 7.09 -22.57 -14.43
N PHE A 170 5.82 -22.65 -14.07
CA PHE A 170 5.43 -22.90 -12.69
C PHE A 170 4.82 -24.29 -12.52
N ASP A 171 5.23 -25.00 -11.46
CA ASP A 171 4.69 -26.31 -11.10
C ASP A 171 3.20 -26.25 -10.71
N ASN A 172 2.74 -25.11 -10.20
CA ASN A 172 1.34 -24.87 -9.84
C ASN A 172 0.77 -23.68 -10.65
N PRO A 173 0.46 -23.89 -11.94
CA PRO A 173 -0.01 -22.82 -12.82
C PRO A 173 -1.36 -22.26 -12.35
N SER A 174 -2.25 -23.10 -11.82
CA SER A 174 -3.56 -22.67 -11.30
C SER A 174 -3.45 -21.62 -10.21
N PHE A 175 -2.51 -21.79 -9.28
CA PHE A 175 -2.29 -20.81 -8.22
C PHE A 175 -1.83 -19.46 -8.78
N ILE A 176 -0.87 -19.46 -9.70
CA ILE A 176 -0.35 -18.25 -10.32
C ILE A 176 -1.42 -17.52 -11.13
N ILE A 177 -2.25 -18.27 -11.86
CA ILE A 177 -3.41 -17.72 -12.58
C ILE A 177 -4.35 -17.02 -11.58
N SER A 178 -4.73 -17.67 -10.48
CA SER A 178 -5.59 -17.07 -9.45
C SER A 178 -5.00 -15.78 -8.86
N VAL A 179 -3.69 -15.71 -8.66
CA VAL A 179 -3.01 -14.50 -8.19
C VAL A 179 -3.10 -13.38 -9.23
N ILE A 180 -2.83 -13.67 -10.51
CA ILE A 180 -2.91 -12.68 -11.59
C ILE A 180 -4.35 -12.19 -11.79
N GLU A 181 -5.34 -13.07 -11.68
CA GLU A 181 -6.76 -12.69 -11.68
C GLU A 181 -7.12 -11.79 -10.49
N ALA A 182 -6.62 -12.10 -9.29
CA ALA A 182 -6.84 -11.27 -8.11
C ALA A 182 -6.27 -9.86 -8.31
N ILE A 183 -5.05 -9.73 -8.85
CA ILE A 183 -4.42 -8.44 -9.20
C ILE A 183 -5.25 -7.69 -10.23
N SER A 184 -5.77 -8.42 -11.22
CA SER A 184 -6.53 -7.86 -12.34
C SER A 184 -7.83 -7.19 -11.89
N LYS A 185 -8.47 -7.76 -10.87
CA LYS A 185 -9.70 -7.25 -10.22
C LYS A 185 -9.47 -5.99 -9.37
N LEU A 186 -8.23 -5.57 -9.12
CA LEU A 186 -7.89 -4.36 -8.37
C LEU A 186 -7.99 -3.11 -9.28
N ASP A 187 -9.18 -2.81 -9.79
CA ASP A 187 -9.42 -1.69 -10.72
C ASP A 187 -9.10 -0.30 -10.13
N TYR A 188 -9.21 -0.17 -8.82
CA TYR A 188 -8.82 1.00 -8.03
C TYR A 188 -7.29 1.15 -7.86
N ILE A 189 -6.49 0.16 -8.30
CA ILE A 189 -5.04 0.25 -8.38
C ILE A 189 -4.63 0.66 -9.79
N LEU A 190 -3.73 1.63 -9.87
CA LEU A 190 -3.13 2.10 -11.11
C LEU A 190 -2.65 0.94 -11.98
N LEU A 191 -3.05 0.93 -13.25
CA LEU A 191 -2.77 -0.15 -14.20
C LEU A 191 -1.28 -0.50 -14.26
N LEU A 192 -0.41 0.51 -14.22
CA LEU A 192 1.04 0.34 -14.22
C LEU A 192 1.55 -0.57 -13.07
N TYR A 193 1.02 -0.41 -11.85
CA TYR A 193 1.41 -1.25 -10.71
C TYR A 193 0.96 -2.69 -10.90
N ARG A 194 -0.24 -2.90 -11.44
CA ARG A 194 -0.76 -4.24 -11.76
C ARG A 194 0.12 -4.94 -12.80
N GLN A 195 0.45 -4.24 -13.88
CA GLN A 195 1.30 -4.78 -14.95
C GLN A 195 2.71 -5.13 -14.45
N ILE A 196 3.35 -4.23 -13.68
CA ILE A 196 4.67 -4.50 -13.10
C ILE A 196 4.61 -5.68 -12.13
N THR A 197 3.53 -5.79 -11.36
CA THR A 197 3.32 -6.92 -10.46
C THR A 197 3.24 -8.24 -11.23
N ILE A 198 2.46 -8.28 -12.32
CA ILE A 198 2.35 -9.46 -13.19
C ILE A 198 3.72 -9.82 -13.78
N ILE A 199 4.46 -8.86 -14.34
CA ILE A 199 5.83 -9.10 -14.84
C ILE A 199 6.74 -9.62 -13.74
N GLY A 200 6.65 -9.04 -12.55
CA GLY A 200 7.40 -9.48 -11.37
C GLY A 200 7.15 -10.95 -11.05
N ILE A 201 5.87 -11.36 -10.99
CA ILE A 201 5.48 -12.74 -10.73
C ILE A 201 6.02 -13.68 -11.80
N LEU A 202 5.80 -13.36 -13.07
CA LEU A 202 6.25 -14.20 -14.20
C LEU A 202 7.79 -14.34 -14.26
N CYS A 203 8.52 -13.36 -13.74
CA CYS A 203 9.98 -13.37 -13.68
C CYS A 203 10.57 -14.06 -12.43
N MET A 204 9.76 -14.50 -11.47
CA MET A 204 10.26 -15.18 -10.26
C MET A 204 11.09 -16.41 -10.59
N ASP A 205 12.12 -16.69 -9.80
CA ASP A 205 12.79 -18.00 -9.79
C ASP A 205 12.06 -18.97 -8.86
N ASP A 206 12.37 -20.26 -8.97
CA ASP A 206 11.69 -21.33 -8.22
C ASP A 206 11.78 -21.12 -6.70
N LEU A 207 12.93 -20.63 -6.21
CA LEU A 207 13.14 -20.33 -4.79
C LEU A 207 12.24 -19.18 -4.31
N THR A 208 12.04 -18.16 -5.14
CA THR A 208 11.15 -17.04 -4.83
C THR A 208 9.70 -17.50 -4.86
N VAL A 209 9.33 -18.39 -5.79
CA VAL A 209 7.98 -18.99 -5.85
C VAL A 209 7.69 -19.80 -4.60
N GLU A 210 8.60 -20.69 -4.20
CA GLU A 210 8.46 -21.53 -3.00
C GLU A 210 8.24 -20.68 -1.75
N LYS A 211 8.99 -19.57 -1.61
CA LYS A 211 8.79 -18.60 -0.52
C LYS A 211 7.45 -17.86 -0.66
N GLY A 212 7.10 -17.45 -1.88
CA GLY A 212 5.90 -16.71 -2.21
C GLY A 212 4.60 -17.46 -1.89
N ILE A 213 4.58 -18.79 -2.03
CA ILE A 213 3.38 -19.60 -1.78
C ILE A 213 3.19 -20.01 -0.31
N LYS A 214 4.03 -19.53 0.61
CA LYS A 214 3.88 -19.83 2.03
C LYS A 214 2.54 -19.33 2.58
N PRO A 215 1.83 -20.15 3.38
CA PRO A 215 0.53 -19.77 3.92
C PRO A 215 0.65 -18.54 4.83
N LEU A 216 -0.43 -17.78 4.90
CA LEU A 216 -0.53 -16.61 5.77
C LEU A 216 -0.59 -17.03 7.24
N GLU A 217 0.05 -16.23 8.09
CA GLU A 217 -0.03 -16.42 9.54
C GLU A 217 -1.45 -16.12 10.02
N LYS A 218 -2.00 -17.00 10.84
CA LYS A 218 -3.31 -16.79 11.47
C LYS A 218 -3.17 -15.84 12.66
N MET A 219 -4.15 -14.97 12.83
CA MET A 219 -4.22 -14.06 13.96
C MET A 219 -4.22 -14.83 15.29
N ASP A 220 -3.31 -14.46 16.18
CA ASP A 220 -3.21 -15.09 17.49
C ASP A 220 -4.39 -14.69 18.40
N SER A 221 -4.68 -15.52 19.41
CA SER A 221 -5.78 -15.29 20.34
C SER A 221 -5.57 -14.09 21.26
N ASN A 222 -4.32 -13.69 21.52
CA ASN A 222 -4.03 -12.51 22.33
C ASN A 222 -4.43 -11.23 21.58
N MET A 223 -4.34 -11.19 20.26
CA MET A 223 -4.78 -10.07 19.44
C MET A 223 -6.28 -9.78 19.64
N ASN A 224 -7.11 -10.81 19.76
CA ASN A 224 -8.54 -10.64 20.04
C ASN A 224 -8.79 -9.92 21.38
N ILE A 225 -7.97 -10.19 22.41
CA ILE A 225 -8.08 -9.50 23.69
C ILE A 225 -7.82 -7.99 23.51
N TYR A 226 -6.83 -7.61 22.71
CA TYR A 226 -6.55 -6.21 22.40
C TYR A 226 -7.67 -5.56 21.58
N ILE A 227 -8.21 -6.27 20.58
CA ILE A 227 -9.33 -5.78 19.76
C ILE A 227 -10.55 -5.49 20.64
N GLU A 228 -10.92 -6.41 21.53
CA GLU A 228 -12.03 -6.21 22.46
C GLU A 228 -11.73 -5.09 23.47
N CYS A 229 -10.49 -4.97 23.95
CA CYS A 229 -10.08 -3.84 24.78
C CYS A 229 -10.27 -2.50 24.06
N TRP A 230 -9.82 -2.37 22.81
CA TRP A 230 -10.00 -1.15 22.02
C TRP A 230 -11.45 -0.84 21.69
N LYS A 231 -12.29 -1.86 21.51
CA LYS A 231 -13.75 -1.69 21.37
C LYS A 231 -14.39 -1.21 22.67
N SER A 232 -13.89 -1.63 23.83
CA SER A 232 -14.41 -1.20 25.13
C SER A 232 -14.03 0.24 25.50
N THR A 233 -12.92 0.76 24.97
CA THR A 233 -12.44 2.13 25.21
C THR A 233 -12.82 3.09 24.07
N TYR A 234 -13.85 2.74 23.32
CA TYR A 234 -14.29 3.44 22.12
C TYR A 234 -14.64 4.92 22.37
N GLY A 235 -14.17 5.82 21.52
CA GLY A 235 -14.36 7.28 21.62
C GLY A 235 -13.49 7.96 22.69
N SER A 236 -13.19 7.25 23.79
CA SER A 236 -12.44 7.80 24.91
C SER A 236 -10.97 8.09 24.59
N ARG A 237 -10.35 8.96 25.38
CA ARG A 237 -8.89 9.20 25.36
C ARG A 237 -8.09 7.90 25.50
N LYS A 238 -8.56 6.93 26.29
CA LYS A 238 -7.92 5.61 26.45
C LYS A 238 -7.95 4.78 25.15
N GLY A 239 -8.87 5.07 24.25
CA GLY A 239 -8.95 4.49 22.91
C GLY A 239 -7.80 4.90 21.99
N ARG A 240 -7.09 6.00 22.30
CA ARG A 240 -5.91 6.50 21.56
C ARG A 240 -4.63 5.75 21.96
N ALA A 241 -4.61 4.46 21.62
CA ALA A 241 -3.60 3.51 22.07
C ALA A 241 -2.20 3.78 21.52
N TYR A 242 -2.09 4.40 20.35
CA TYR A 242 -0.82 4.65 19.66
C TYR A 242 -0.68 6.10 19.20
N SER A 243 0.54 6.62 19.25
CA SER A 243 0.90 7.89 18.62
C SER A 243 1.31 7.66 17.17
N ILE A 244 0.97 8.58 16.26
CA ILE A 244 1.41 8.48 14.87
C ILE A 244 2.95 8.63 14.79
N PRO A 245 3.69 7.65 14.24
CA PRO A 245 5.13 7.78 14.05
C PRO A 245 5.49 8.97 13.15
N LYS A 246 6.40 9.85 13.57
CA LYS A 246 6.73 11.07 12.80
C LYS A 246 7.28 10.75 11.41
N GLU A 247 8.05 9.68 11.30
CA GLU A 247 8.66 9.23 10.05
C GLU A 247 7.61 8.80 9.02
N CYS A 248 6.46 8.27 9.45
CA CYS A 248 5.41 7.85 8.53
C CYS A 248 4.67 9.03 7.89
N LEU A 249 4.82 10.25 8.42
CA LEU A 249 4.15 11.40 7.83
C LEU A 249 4.83 11.82 6.52
N TYR A 250 6.15 11.59 6.41
CA TYR A 250 6.98 12.17 5.37
C TYR A 250 6.47 11.95 3.95
N GLY A 251 6.11 13.07 3.34
CA GLY A 251 5.61 13.15 1.97
C GLY A 251 4.14 12.73 1.78
N LYS A 252 3.60 11.82 2.59
CA LYS A 252 2.25 11.27 2.35
C LYS A 252 1.12 12.09 2.95
N THR A 253 1.41 12.93 3.94
CA THR A 253 0.37 13.62 4.71
C THR A 253 0.65 15.12 4.76
N THR A 254 -0.38 15.91 5.07
CA THR A 254 -0.26 17.36 5.23
C THR A 254 0.88 17.72 6.19
N ARG A 255 0.95 17.06 7.35
CA ARG A 255 2.04 17.25 8.33
C ARG A 255 3.41 16.81 7.81
N GLY A 256 3.42 15.82 6.92
CA GLY A 256 4.61 15.39 6.19
C GLY A 256 5.19 16.43 5.23
N LEU A 257 4.38 17.40 4.82
CA LEU A 257 4.74 18.50 3.92
C LEU A 257 4.97 19.82 4.66
N MET A 258 4.62 19.88 5.95
CA MET A 258 4.79 21.04 6.81
C MET A 258 6.18 21.06 7.44
N THR A 259 6.69 22.27 7.64
CA THR A 259 7.88 22.54 8.44
C THR A 259 7.62 22.39 9.94
N VAL A 260 8.68 22.25 10.73
CA VAL A 260 8.61 22.15 12.20
C VAL A 260 8.06 23.41 12.88
N GLU A 261 8.02 24.55 12.19
CA GLU A 261 7.40 25.80 12.68
C GLU A 261 5.89 25.86 12.42
N GLU A 262 5.43 25.13 11.41
CA GLU A 262 4.01 25.01 11.08
C GLU A 262 3.35 23.94 11.96
N THR A 263 2.09 24.17 12.32
CA THR A 263 1.33 23.22 13.13
C THR A 263 -0.14 23.19 12.73
N ASN A 264 -0.73 22.00 12.78
CA ASN A 264 -2.17 21.80 12.62
C ASN A 264 -2.88 21.61 13.97
N LEU A 265 -2.18 21.85 15.09
CA LEU A 265 -2.77 21.81 16.42
C LEU A 265 -4.04 22.68 16.56
N PRO A 266 -4.14 23.87 15.93
CA PRO A 266 -5.37 24.68 16.02
C PRO A 266 -6.64 23.99 15.52
N GLU A 267 -6.51 22.96 14.68
CA GLU A 267 -7.67 22.17 14.21
C GLU A 267 -8.36 21.41 15.34
N ILE A 268 -7.64 21.08 16.42
CA ILE A 268 -8.19 20.31 17.53
C ILE A 268 -9.13 21.12 18.43
N TYR A 269 -8.96 22.45 18.46
CA TYR A 269 -9.76 23.35 19.29
C TYR A 269 -11.16 23.62 18.75
N ASN A 270 -11.49 23.10 17.56
CA ASN A 270 -12.83 23.16 16.99
C ASN A 270 -13.48 21.77 17.03
N SER A 271 -13.89 21.35 18.22
CA SER A 271 -14.50 20.04 18.48
C SER A 271 -15.75 19.80 17.64
N ASP A 272 -16.56 20.83 17.39
CA ASP A 272 -17.71 20.76 16.48
C ASP A 272 -17.30 20.34 15.07
N LYS A 273 -16.32 21.04 14.48
CA LYS A 273 -15.81 20.71 13.14
C LYS A 273 -15.20 19.31 13.10
N LEU A 274 -14.49 18.91 14.15
CA LEU A 274 -13.95 17.55 14.24
C LEU A 274 -15.05 16.49 14.19
N ILE A 275 -16.13 16.69 14.94
CA ILE A 275 -17.29 15.78 14.95
C ILE A 275 -17.94 15.77 13.57
N GLU A 276 -18.22 16.94 12.98
CA GLU A 276 -18.81 17.07 11.63
C GLU A 276 -18.03 16.32 10.55
N GLU A 277 -16.71 16.22 10.70
CA GLU A 277 -15.81 15.50 9.80
C GLU A 277 -15.63 14.00 10.11
N GLN A 278 -16.39 13.45 11.06
CA GLN A 278 -16.39 12.03 11.41
C GLN A 278 -17.60 11.27 10.87
N THR A 279 -17.48 9.95 10.79
CA THR A 279 -18.62 9.08 10.41
C THR A 279 -19.79 9.15 11.38
N ILE A 280 -19.52 9.43 12.67
CA ILE A 280 -20.56 9.55 13.69
C ILE A 280 -21.49 10.75 13.47
N HIS A 281 -21.03 11.80 12.77
CA HIS A 281 -21.89 12.93 12.43
C HIS A 281 -23.08 12.52 11.57
N ASN A 282 -22.91 11.56 10.66
CA ASN A 282 -24.02 11.04 9.88
C ASN A 282 -25.06 10.33 10.77
N GLU A 283 -24.62 9.61 11.80
CA GLU A 283 -25.53 8.97 12.78
C GLU A 283 -26.29 10.05 13.57
N ILE A 284 -25.60 11.11 14.01
CA ILE A 284 -26.21 12.24 14.71
C ILE A 284 -27.26 12.93 13.81
N VAL A 285 -26.90 13.28 12.57
CA VAL A 285 -27.83 13.96 11.64
C VAL A 285 -29.04 13.08 11.34
N ASN A 286 -28.88 11.76 11.20
CA ASN A 286 -29.99 10.85 10.96
C ASN A 286 -30.98 10.77 12.13
N ILE A 287 -30.49 10.84 13.38
CA ILE A 287 -31.34 10.76 14.58
C ILE A 287 -32.00 12.10 14.89
N PHE A 288 -31.26 13.20 14.78
CA PHE A 288 -31.70 14.53 15.25
C PHE A 288 -32.13 15.48 14.12
N GLY A 289 -31.99 15.07 12.86
CA GLY A 289 -32.28 15.86 11.65
C GLY A 289 -31.20 16.89 11.30
N SER A 290 -30.41 17.37 12.26
CA SER A 290 -29.22 18.19 12.03
C SER A 290 -28.29 18.19 13.24
N PHE A 291 -27.00 18.50 13.02
CA PHE A 291 -26.04 18.66 14.12
C PHE A 291 -26.40 19.82 15.05
N LYS A 292 -26.96 20.90 14.49
CA LYS A 292 -27.46 22.03 15.28
C LYS A 292 -28.59 21.62 16.24
N ALA A 293 -29.58 20.86 15.75
CA ALA A 293 -30.68 20.36 16.59
C ALA A 293 -30.17 19.42 17.70
N PHE A 294 -29.18 18.60 17.40
CA PHE A 294 -28.51 17.76 18.39
C PHE A 294 -27.83 18.60 19.50
N LYS A 295 -27.15 19.69 19.16
CA LYS A 295 -26.54 20.60 20.14
C LYS A 295 -27.56 21.36 21.00
N GLU A 296 -28.72 21.67 20.43
CA GLU A 296 -29.81 22.36 21.15
C GLU A 296 -30.49 21.42 22.18
N ASP A 297 -30.43 20.10 21.96
CA ASP A 297 -30.82 19.10 22.96
C ASP A 297 -29.68 18.87 23.97
N ALA A 298 -29.61 19.75 24.98
CA ALA A 298 -28.55 19.75 25.98
C ALA A 298 -28.37 18.38 26.67
N HIS A 299 -29.46 17.67 26.98
CA HIS A 299 -29.36 16.37 27.64
C HIS A 299 -28.71 15.32 26.71
N LYS A 300 -29.08 15.31 25.43
CA LYS A 300 -28.51 14.36 24.47
C LYS A 300 -27.09 14.71 24.06
N TYR A 301 -26.78 15.99 23.96
CA TYR A 301 -25.41 16.46 23.76
C TYR A 301 -24.52 16.08 24.94
N ASP A 302 -24.98 16.29 26.18
CA ASP A 302 -24.24 15.90 27.38
C ASP A 302 -24.08 14.37 27.49
N GLU A 303 -25.11 13.59 27.18
CA GLU A 303 -25.04 12.12 27.16
C GLU A 303 -23.99 11.63 26.14
N PHE A 304 -23.98 12.21 24.95
CA PHE A 304 -22.97 11.94 23.93
C PHE A 304 -21.57 12.33 24.41
N CYS A 305 -21.39 13.53 24.94
CA CYS A 305 -20.10 13.98 25.43
C CYS A 305 -19.61 13.09 26.59
N ASN A 306 -20.48 12.67 27.50
CA ASN A 306 -20.12 11.74 28.57
C ASN A 306 -19.78 10.33 28.04
N GLN A 307 -20.43 9.89 26.96
CA GLN A 307 -20.16 8.58 26.36
C GLN A 307 -18.84 8.57 25.56
N TYR A 308 -18.60 9.61 24.77
CA TYR A 308 -17.50 9.67 23.81
C TYR A 308 -16.29 10.43 24.34
N PHE A 309 -16.48 11.42 25.20
CA PHE A 309 -15.45 12.23 25.84
C PHE A 309 -15.50 12.08 27.36
N TYR A 310 -15.73 10.86 27.85
CA TYR A 310 -15.87 10.55 29.30
C TYR A 310 -14.75 11.13 30.18
N ASP A 311 -13.53 11.21 29.63
CA ASP A 311 -12.38 11.78 30.32
C ASP A 311 -12.35 13.32 30.20
N ASP A 312 -12.12 13.83 28.99
CA ASP A 312 -11.99 15.25 28.64
C ASP A 312 -12.33 15.42 27.15
N ILE A 313 -12.79 16.60 26.73
CA ILE A 313 -12.96 16.96 25.31
C ILE A 313 -11.60 17.24 24.65
N PRO A 314 -11.46 17.12 23.30
CA PRO A 314 -10.15 17.14 22.63
C PRO A 314 -9.30 18.40 22.84
N ASP A 315 -9.94 19.55 23.02
CA ASP A 315 -9.33 20.84 23.34
C ASP A 315 -8.76 20.89 24.77
N GLU A 316 -9.31 20.11 25.69
CA GLU A 316 -8.86 19.97 27.08
C GLU A 316 -7.80 18.87 27.27
N TRP A 317 -7.52 18.07 26.22
CA TRP A 317 -6.47 17.06 26.29
C TRP A 317 -5.09 17.68 26.55
N SER A 318 -4.25 16.95 27.28
CA SER A 318 -2.84 17.33 27.43
C SER A 318 -2.15 17.47 26.07
N LEU A 319 -1.15 18.34 25.97
CA LEU A 319 -0.41 18.57 24.73
C LEU A 319 0.14 17.26 24.13
N GLU A 320 0.63 16.33 24.96
CA GLU A 320 1.12 15.02 24.50
C GLU A 320 0.02 14.20 23.81
N GLU A 321 -1.21 14.22 24.34
CA GLU A 321 -2.34 13.52 23.76
C GLU A 321 -2.82 14.18 22.46
N GLN A 322 -2.83 15.50 22.41
CA GLN A 322 -3.12 16.25 21.19
C GLN A 322 -2.06 15.90 20.10
N GLU A 323 -0.78 15.87 20.49
CA GLU A 323 0.37 15.53 19.64
C GLU A 323 0.35 14.12 19.04
N LYS A 324 -0.47 13.20 19.56
CA LYS A 324 -0.69 11.89 18.93
C LYS A 324 -1.36 11.97 17.57
N SER A 325 -2.20 12.99 17.31
CA SER A 325 -2.89 13.16 16.02
C SER A 325 -2.69 14.51 15.33
N HIS A 326 -2.46 15.58 16.09
CA HIS A 326 -2.24 16.93 15.56
C HIS A 326 -0.96 17.49 16.13
N GLY A 327 -0.18 18.23 15.37
CA GLY A 327 1.01 18.83 15.95
C GLY A 327 1.85 19.54 14.91
N LYS A 328 3.14 19.59 15.19
CA LYS A 328 4.11 20.22 14.30
C LYS A 328 4.32 19.38 13.05
N GLY A 329 4.71 20.05 11.96
CA GLY A 329 5.29 19.41 10.79
C GLY A 329 6.63 18.74 11.11
N ILE A 330 7.18 18.05 10.11
CA ILE A 330 8.42 17.26 10.27
C ILE A 330 9.59 17.75 9.42
N LEU A 331 9.37 18.70 8.51
CA LEU A 331 10.42 19.23 7.66
C LEU A 331 11.21 20.33 8.39
N MET A 332 12.53 20.33 8.25
CA MET A 332 13.33 21.44 8.76
C MET A 332 13.02 22.72 7.99
N ILE A 333 13.32 23.88 8.59
CA ILE A 333 13.10 25.19 7.93
C ILE A 333 13.91 25.23 6.61
N GLY A 334 13.21 25.42 5.50
CA GLY A 334 13.78 25.40 4.15
C GLY A 334 14.00 24.01 3.54
N GLU A 335 13.76 22.92 4.27
CA GLU A 335 13.73 21.55 3.73
C GLU A 335 12.49 21.38 2.83
N LYS A 336 12.68 20.73 1.69
CA LYS A 336 11.59 20.27 0.82
C LYS A 336 11.56 18.75 0.82
N PRO A 337 10.38 18.12 0.68
CA PRO A 337 10.31 16.68 0.50
C PRO A 337 11.14 16.23 -0.71
N SER A 338 12.14 15.40 -0.44
CA SER A 338 12.94 14.71 -1.45
C SER A 338 12.44 13.29 -1.71
N PHE A 339 12.49 12.89 -2.98
CA PHE A 339 12.21 11.51 -3.40
C PHE A 339 13.16 10.51 -2.73
N GLU A 340 14.43 10.86 -2.53
CA GLU A 340 15.41 9.98 -1.87
C GLU A 340 14.98 9.57 -0.46
N LYS A 341 14.62 10.57 0.38
CA LYS A 341 14.18 10.32 1.75
C LYS A 341 12.85 9.57 1.76
N PHE A 342 11.92 9.94 0.88
CA PHE A 342 10.65 9.21 0.72
C PHE A 342 10.88 7.74 0.39
N PHE A 343 11.62 7.46 -0.69
CA PHE A 343 11.90 6.10 -1.13
C PHE A 343 12.63 5.31 -0.04
N SER A 344 13.52 5.94 0.72
CA SER A 344 14.23 5.29 1.83
C SER A 344 13.36 4.90 3.02
N ILE A 345 12.24 5.60 3.24
CA ILE A 345 11.28 5.32 4.31
C ILE A 345 10.28 4.25 3.88
N TRP A 346 9.87 4.29 2.62
CA TRP A 346 8.74 3.49 2.12
C TRP A 346 9.15 2.27 1.29
N VAL A 347 10.42 2.13 0.92
CA VAL A 347 10.96 0.96 0.23
C VAL A 347 12.05 0.34 1.09
N ASN A 348 11.82 -0.91 1.48
CA ASN A 348 12.71 -1.64 2.39
C ASN A 348 14.07 -1.78 1.69
N LYS A 349 15.21 -1.47 2.33
CA LYS A 349 16.52 -1.54 1.66
C LYS A 349 17.11 -2.95 1.60
N ASP A 350 16.62 -3.87 2.44
CA ASP A 350 17.28 -5.12 2.77
C ASP A 350 17.01 -6.28 1.80
N SER A 351 16.17 -6.10 0.77
CA SER A 351 15.87 -7.22 -0.15
C SER A 351 17.05 -7.65 -1.03
N GLU A 352 17.18 -8.92 -1.34
CA GLU A 352 18.39 -9.46 -1.96
C GLU A 352 18.43 -9.31 -3.49
N CYS A 353 17.31 -9.01 -4.14
CA CYS A 353 17.17 -9.18 -5.60
C CYS A 353 17.89 -8.14 -6.50
N PHE A 354 18.48 -7.07 -5.97
CA PHE A 354 19.10 -6.00 -6.79
C PHE A 354 20.34 -5.33 -6.16
N ILE A 355 21.02 -5.98 -5.22
CA ILE A 355 22.02 -5.35 -4.31
C ILE A 355 23.02 -4.44 -5.05
N SER A 356 23.53 -4.83 -6.23
CA SER A 356 24.54 -4.06 -6.96
C SER A 356 24.05 -2.77 -7.63
N HIS A 357 22.73 -2.56 -7.77
CA HIS A 357 22.19 -1.45 -8.58
C HIS A 357 21.16 -0.57 -7.85
N LYS A 358 20.73 -0.93 -6.63
CA LYS A 358 19.69 -0.19 -5.89
C LYS A 358 20.00 1.29 -5.72
N GLU A 359 21.16 1.60 -5.14
CA GLU A 359 21.56 2.99 -4.91
C GLU A 359 21.81 3.75 -6.22
N SER A 360 22.36 3.06 -7.23
CA SER A 360 22.59 3.65 -8.56
C SER A 360 21.28 4.06 -9.21
N ILE A 361 20.27 3.19 -9.20
CA ILE A 361 18.97 3.47 -9.85
C ILE A 361 18.30 4.68 -9.19
N VAL A 362 18.29 4.77 -7.86
CA VAL A 362 17.71 5.92 -7.15
C VAL A 362 18.48 7.21 -7.45
N LYS A 363 19.82 7.18 -7.38
CA LYS A 363 20.68 8.33 -7.70
C LYS A 363 20.49 8.79 -9.14
N GLU A 364 20.45 7.86 -10.10
CA GLU A 364 20.23 8.15 -11.51
C GLU A 364 18.83 8.72 -11.77
N TYR A 365 17.80 8.23 -11.08
CA TYR A 365 16.45 8.80 -11.16
C TYR A 365 16.43 10.25 -10.69
N ILE A 366 17.02 10.52 -9.53
CA ILE A 366 17.13 11.89 -8.99
C ILE A 366 17.91 12.80 -9.95
N GLN A 367 18.98 12.30 -10.57
CA GLN A 367 19.76 13.06 -11.56
C GLN A 367 18.95 13.36 -12.83
N LYS A 368 18.16 12.41 -13.33
CA LYS A 368 17.32 12.60 -14.54
C LYS A 368 16.11 13.50 -14.25
N TYR A 369 15.57 13.45 -13.03
CA TYR A 369 14.36 14.16 -12.62
C TYR A 369 14.57 15.04 -11.38
N PRO A 370 15.49 16.03 -11.42
CA PRO A 370 15.87 16.82 -10.24
C PRO A 370 14.72 17.69 -9.70
N SER A 371 13.73 18.00 -10.54
CA SER A 371 12.55 18.80 -10.21
C SER A 371 11.35 17.97 -9.79
N THR A 372 11.45 16.63 -9.71
CA THR A 372 10.37 15.80 -9.16
C THR A 372 10.31 16.00 -7.66
N THR A 373 9.69 17.11 -7.27
CA THR A 373 9.22 17.37 -5.92
C THR A 373 8.09 16.40 -5.67
N PHE A 374 8.43 15.22 -5.15
CA PHE A 374 7.51 14.27 -4.54
C PHE A 374 6.51 13.52 -5.46
N ASP A 375 6.05 14.13 -6.56
CA ASP A 375 5.01 13.62 -7.45
C ASP A 375 5.50 12.61 -8.50
N PHE A 376 6.45 11.74 -8.12
CA PHE A 376 7.02 10.75 -9.04
C PHE A 376 5.96 9.78 -9.57
N GLU A 377 4.97 9.40 -8.75
CA GLU A 377 3.86 8.55 -9.17
C GLU A 377 3.01 9.26 -10.21
N LEU A 378 2.73 10.57 -10.06
CA LEU A 378 1.98 11.35 -11.04
C LEU A 378 2.75 11.48 -12.37
N GLU A 379 4.07 11.68 -12.34
CA GLU A 379 4.89 11.71 -13.55
C GLU A 379 4.94 10.33 -14.24
N LEU A 380 5.02 9.24 -13.48
CA LEU A 380 4.90 7.88 -14.00
C LEU A 380 3.53 7.62 -14.62
N ILE A 381 2.45 8.06 -13.96
CA ILE A 381 1.09 7.96 -14.48
C ILE A 381 1.01 8.73 -15.79
N LYS A 382 1.37 10.02 -15.84
CA LYS A 382 1.34 10.81 -17.08
C LYS A 382 2.07 10.14 -18.26
N LYS A 383 3.16 9.42 -17.96
CA LYS A 383 3.95 8.71 -18.97
C LYS A 383 3.28 7.42 -19.49
N TYR A 384 2.68 6.64 -18.59
CA TYR A 384 2.16 5.30 -18.92
C TYR A 384 0.63 5.26 -19.07
N ASP A 385 -0.07 6.33 -18.70
CA ASP A 385 -1.52 6.50 -18.84
C ASP A 385 -1.86 6.89 -20.29
N THR A 386 -1.73 5.92 -21.21
CA THR A 386 -2.05 6.11 -22.64
C THR A 386 -2.92 5.02 -23.26
N SER A 387 -3.57 4.16 -22.46
CA SER A 387 -4.58 3.24 -23.01
C SER A 387 -5.54 2.71 -21.96
N LYS A 388 -6.85 2.81 -22.24
CA LYS A 388 -7.87 1.98 -21.61
C LYS A 388 -7.58 0.52 -21.96
N PHE A 389 -6.96 -0.21 -21.03
CA PHE A 389 -6.91 -1.66 -21.06
C PHE A 389 -8.28 -2.15 -20.57
N ASP A 390 -9.11 -2.62 -21.51
CA ASP A 390 -10.45 -3.11 -21.20
C ASP A 390 -10.39 -4.61 -20.88
N MET A 391 -10.46 -4.93 -19.59
CA MET A 391 -10.41 -6.31 -19.08
C MET A 391 -11.74 -7.06 -19.23
N LYS A 392 -12.80 -6.43 -19.74
CA LYS A 392 -14.07 -7.13 -19.99
C LYS A 392 -13.92 -8.32 -20.94
N SER A 393 -13.00 -8.27 -21.90
CA SER A 393 -12.77 -9.38 -22.83
C SER A 393 -12.32 -10.66 -22.12
N ILE A 394 -11.64 -10.56 -20.97
CA ILE A 394 -11.20 -11.74 -20.20
C ILE A 394 -12.39 -12.47 -19.59
N GLN A 395 -13.32 -11.71 -19.02
CA GLN A 395 -14.51 -12.28 -18.39
C GLN A 395 -15.45 -12.88 -19.44
N GLU A 396 -15.57 -12.23 -20.59
CA GLU A 396 -16.34 -12.73 -21.74
C GLU A 396 -15.70 -13.98 -22.39
N SER A 397 -14.38 -14.12 -22.40
CA SER A 397 -13.70 -15.34 -22.86
C SER A 397 -13.85 -16.53 -21.89
N ILE A 398 -13.97 -16.26 -20.59
CA ILE A 398 -14.16 -17.29 -19.54
C ILE A 398 -15.62 -17.79 -19.48
N GLU A 399 -16.59 -16.93 -19.76
CA GLU A 399 -18.01 -17.34 -19.80
C GLU A 399 -18.37 -18.15 -21.07
N ASN A 400 -17.44 -18.24 -22.03
CA ASN A 400 -17.63 -18.93 -23.32
C ASN A 400 -16.77 -20.20 -23.50
N ILE A 401 -16.11 -20.69 -22.44
CA ILE A 401 -15.43 -22.00 -22.36
C ILE A 401 -16.12 -22.82 -21.27
#